data_AF-A0A9Q3HAF4-F1
#
_entry.id   AF-A0A9Q3HAF4-F1
#
_cell.length_a   1.000
_cell.length_b   1.000
_cell.length_c   1.000
_cell.angle_alpha   90.00
_cell.angle_beta   90.00
_cell.angle_gamma   90.00
#
_symmetry.space_group_name_H-M   'P 1'
#
loop_
_entity.id
_entity.type
_entity.pdbx_description
1 polymer ?
#
loop_
_entity_poly.entity_id
_entity_poly.type
_entity_poly.pdbx_seq_one_letter_code
_entity_poly.pdbx_strand_id
1 'polypeptide(L)'
;MLRRPSYPATLENRKEIIKHFSNLLKTNLIRNTGQNDIVEIPIPILITSHDVKFRFCGYFRALNTYTKAFRFPIPRIPHSLNKLEKSKYIKKMDWMKDFHQN
;
A
#
# COMPACT_ATOMS: atom_id res chain seq x y z
N MET A 1 -3.17 -15.13 14.70
CA MET A 1 -1.81 -14.76 15.12
C MET A 1 -1.32 -13.58 14.29
N LEU A 2 -0.84 -12.51 14.92
CA LEU A 2 -0.39 -11.29 14.22
C LEU A 2 0.96 -11.49 13.51
N ARG A 3 1.90 -12.16 14.17
CA ARG A 3 3.18 -12.54 13.55
C ARG A 3 2.94 -13.68 12.57
N ARG A 4 3.39 -13.50 11.33
CA ARG A 4 3.37 -14.55 10.31
C ARG A 4 4.77 -14.67 9.69
N PRO A 5 5.26 -15.90 9.43
CA PRO A 5 6.50 -16.08 8.71
C PRO A 5 6.35 -15.58 7.28
N SER A 6 7.48 -15.23 6.66
CA SER A 6 7.52 -14.92 5.24
C SER A 6 7.12 -16.13 4.41
N TYR A 7 6.35 -15.89 3.35
CA TYR A 7 5.99 -16.94 2.41
C TYR A 7 7.23 -17.39 1.61
N PRO A 8 7.33 -18.68 1.27
CA PRO A 8 8.33 -19.14 0.31
C PRO A 8 8.18 -18.38 -1.01
N ALA A 9 9.30 -17.86 -1.53
CA ALA A 9 9.35 -17.14 -2.80
C ALA A 9 10.25 -17.87 -3.79
N THR A 10 9.79 -18.00 -5.03
CA THR A 10 10.57 -18.48 -6.18
C THR A 10 11.76 -17.56 -6.46
N LEU A 11 12.73 -18.04 -7.23
CA LEU A 11 13.92 -17.24 -7.58
C LEU A 11 13.54 -15.95 -8.31
N GLU A 12 12.56 -16.03 -9.21
CA GLU A 12 12.03 -14.87 -9.95
C GLU A 12 11.36 -13.87 -9.01
N ASN A 13 10.47 -14.34 -8.12
CA ASN A 13 9.83 -13.47 -7.14
C ASN A 13 10.86 -12.81 -6.21
N ARG A 14 11.92 -13.53 -5.79
CA ARG A 14 12.99 -12.96 -4.98
C ARG A 14 13.72 -11.82 -5.69
N LYS A 15 14.02 -11.97 -6.99
CA LYS A 15 14.65 -10.91 -7.79
C LYS A 15 13.78 -9.66 -7.85
N GLU A 16 12.48 -9.83 -8.10
CA GLU A 16 11.55 -8.70 -8.15
C GLU A 16 11.33 -8.05 -6.77
N ILE A 17 11.28 -8.84 -5.69
CA ILE A 17 11.25 -8.32 -4.31
C ILE A 17 12.44 -7.39 -4.08
N ILE A 18 13.66 -7.86 -4.36
CA ILE A 18 14.89 -7.07 -4.16
C ILE A 18 14.87 -5.78 -4.98
N LYS A 19 14.45 -5.87 -6.25
CA LYS A 19 14.32 -4.72 -7.14
C LYS A 19 13.33 -3.68 -6.59
N HIS A 20 12.15 -4.10 -6.16
CA HIS A 20 11.16 -3.21 -5.56
C HIS A 20 11.65 -2.58 -4.25
N PHE A 21 12.28 -3.36 -3.36
CA PHE A 21 12.89 -2.84 -2.14
C PHE A 21 13.94 -1.77 -2.42
N SER A 22 14.81 -2.01 -3.39
CA SER A 22 15.86 -1.06 -3.76
C SER A 22 15.28 0.29 -4.21
N ASN A 23 14.15 0.27 -4.93
CA ASN A 23 13.47 1.47 -5.36
C ASN A 23 12.80 2.20 -4.18
N LEU A 24 12.10 1.47 -3.31
CA LEU A 24 11.43 2.04 -2.15
C LEU A 24 12.42 2.68 -1.15
N LEU A 25 13.59 2.07 -0.97
CA LEU A 25 14.69 2.61 -0.18
C LEU A 25 15.24 3.90 -0.82
N LYS A 26 15.49 3.91 -2.13
CA LYS A 26 15.96 5.11 -2.86
C LYS A 26 14.97 6.26 -2.79
N THR A 27 13.67 5.97 -2.81
CA THR A 27 12.62 6.99 -2.68
C THR A 27 12.35 7.40 -1.23
N ASN A 28 13.10 6.86 -0.24
CA ASN A 28 12.91 7.11 1.19
C ASN A 28 11.48 6.81 1.69
N LEU A 29 10.78 5.85 1.05
CA LEU A 29 9.44 5.40 1.47
C LEU A 29 9.52 4.34 2.56
N ILE A 30 10.63 3.62 2.62
CA ILE A 30 10.94 2.64 3.65
C ILE A 30 12.37 2.88 4.15
N ARG A 31 12.67 2.35 5.32
CA ARG A 31 14.01 2.34 5.90
C ARG A 31 14.36 0.96 6.44
N ASN A 32 15.66 0.69 6.55
CA ASN A 32 16.11 -0.46 7.32
C ASN A 32 15.81 -0.23 8.81
N THR A 33 15.38 -1.29 9.48
CA THR A 33 15.23 -1.34 10.93
C THR A 33 16.58 -1.67 11.56
N GLY A 34 17.04 -0.87 12.52
CA GLY A 34 18.27 -1.09 13.26
C GLY A 34 18.09 -2.04 14.46
N GLN A 35 19.20 -2.35 15.13
CA GLN A 35 19.22 -3.23 16.31
C GLN A 35 18.31 -2.75 17.46
N ASN A 36 18.14 -1.43 17.57
CA ASN A 36 17.33 -0.80 18.63
C ASN A 36 15.86 -0.61 18.22
N ASP A 37 15.48 -0.92 16.98
CA ASP A 37 14.08 -0.80 16.55
C ASP A 37 13.27 -2.02 17.02
N ILE A 38 12.23 -1.77 17.80
CA ILE A 38 11.29 -2.82 18.22
C ILE A 38 10.26 -3.03 17.10
N VAL A 39 10.35 -4.17 16.40
CA VAL A 39 9.35 -4.58 15.40
C VAL A 39 8.36 -5.56 16.03
N GLU A 40 7.20 -5.07 16.42
CA GLU A 40 6.18 -5.90 17.07
C GLU A 40 5.52 -6.89 16.09
N ILE A 41 5.22 -6.42 14.88
CA ILE A 41 4.40 -7.13 13.88
C ILE A 41 5.13 -7.14 12.53
N PRO A 42 5.80 -8.24 12.15
CA PRO A 42 6.34 -8.40 10.79
C PRO A 42 5.18 -8.62 9.81
N ILE A 43 5.17 -7.86 8.72
CA ILE A 43 4.19 -8.00 7.63
C ILE A 43 4.84 -8.82 6.50
N PRO A 44 4.33 -10.02 6.19
CA PRO A 44 4.81 -10.78 5.05
C PRO A 44 4.60 -10.03 3.75
N ILE A 45 5.52 -10.18 2.81
CA ILE A 45 5.43 -9.60 1.47
C ILE A 45 4.97 -10.68 0.50
N LEU A 46 4.08 -10.27 -0.39
CA LEU A 46 3.62 -11.06 -1.53
C LEU A 46 4.04 -10.35 -2.82
N ILE A 47 4.42 -11.15 -3.80
CA ILE A 47 4.54 -10.71 -5.18
C ILE A 47 3.38 -11.33 -5.95
N THR A 48 2.61 -10.48 -6.61
CA THR A 48 1.60 -10.91 -7.57
C THR A 48 2.03 -10.46 -8.96
N SER A 49 1.82 -11.30 -9.97
CA SER A 49 2.05 -10.92 -11.37
C SER A 49 0.70 -10.69 -12.04
N HIS A 50 0.58 -9.58 -12.77
CA HIS A 50 -0.59 -9.28 -13.60
C HIS A 50 -0.13 -8.56 -14.87
N ASP A 51 -0.52 -9.06 -16.03
CA ASP A 51 -0.19 -8.50 -17.36
C ASP A 51 1.27 -8.04 -17.47
N VAL A 52 2.20 -8.97 -17.27
CA VAL A 52 3.67 -8.75 -17.42
C VAL A 52 4.28 -7.88 -16.30
N LYS A 53 3.50 -7.38 -15.35
CA LYS A 53 4.00 -6.56 -14.24
C LYS A 53 3.91 -7.30 -12.90
N PHE A 54 5.01 -7.31 -12.18
CA PHE A 54 5.05 -7.72 -10.78
C PHE A 54 4.61 -6.57 -9.87
N ARG A 55 3.79 -6.89 -8.88
CA ARG A 55 3.31 -5.96 -7.85
C ARG A 55 3.79 -6.43 -6.49
N PHE A 56 4.42 -5.51 -5.78
CA PHE A 56 4.84 -5.68 -4.40
C PHE A 56 3.67 -5.36 -3.46
N CYS A 57 3.24 -6.35 -2.68
CA CYS A 57 2.07 -6.21 -1.80
C CYS A 57 2.39 -6.67 -0.37
N GLY A 58 2.20 -5.79 0.61
CA GLY A 58 2.22 -6.18 2.02
C GLY A 58 0.97 -6.95 2.40
N TYR A 59 1.12 -8.05 3.15
CA TYR A 59 0.02 -8.89 3.58
C TYR A 59 -0.61 -8.39 4.89
N PHE A 60 -1.42 -7.34 4.79
CA PHE A 60 -2.00 -6.65 5.94
C PHE A 60 -3.25 -7.31 6.54
N ARG A 61 -3.67 -8.51 6.10
CA ARG A 61 -4.94 -9.11 6.56
C ARG A 61 -5.02 -9.29 8.07
N ALA A 62 -3.93 -9.77 8.69
CA ALA A 62 -3.88 -9.94 10.15
C ALA A 62 -3.82 -8.60 10.89
N LEU A 63 -3.15 -7.59 10.32
CA LEU A 63 -3.10 -6.25 10.89
C LEU A 63 -4.48 -5.59 10.84
N ASN A 64 -5.17 -5.68 9.71
CA ASN A 64 -6.50 -5.09 9.51
C ASN A 64 -7.57 -5.68 10.42
N THR A 65 -7.42 -6.92 10.89
CA THR A 65 -8.32 -7.51 11.90
C THR A 65 -8.03 -7.01 13.32
N TYR A 66 -6.81 -6.53 13.56
CA TYR A 66 -6.37 -6.03 14.87
C TYR A 66 -6.59 -4.53 15.02
N THR A 67 -6.44 -3.77 13.93
CA THR A 67 -6.61 -2.32 13.94
C THR A 67 -8.08 -1.92 13.92
N LYS A 68 -8.39 -0.82 14.61
CA LYS A 68 -9.72 -0.21 14.55
C LYS A 68 -9.88 0.52 13.22
N ALA A 69 -10.93 0.20 12.48
CA ALA A 69 -11.24 0.90 11.24
C ALA A 69 -11.52 2.38 11.51
N PHE A 70 -10.73 3.27 10.91
CA PHE A 70 -11.01 4.70 10.90
C PHE A 70 -12.00 5.02 9.78
N ARG A 71 -13.25 5.33 10.15
CA ARG A 71 -14.33 5.64 9.21
C ARG A 71 -14.54 7.15 9.15
N PHE A 72 -13.75 7.82 8.33
CA PHE A 72 -14.05 9.20 7.95
C PHE A 72 -15.30 9.23 7.05
N PRO A 73 -16.22 10.19 7.21
CA PRO A 73 -17.42 10.25 6.37
C PRO A 73 -17.02 10.55 4.91
N ILE A 74 -17.07 9.52 4.06
CA ILE A 74 -16.92 9.68 2.61
C ILE A 74 -18.28 10.08 2.04
N PRO A 75 -18.38 11.19 1.29
CA PRO A 75 -19.65 11.60 0.71
C PRO A 75 -20.15 10.54 -0.28
N ARG A 76 -21.46 10.26 -0.24
CA ARG A 76 -22.07 9.36 -1.22
C ARG A 76 -21.96 9.97 -2.62
N ILE A 77 -21.73 9.11 -3.61
CA ILE A 77 -21.57 9.52 -5.02
C ILE A 77 -22.69 10.48 -5.48
N PRO A 78 -24.00 10.22 -5.25
CA PRO A 78 -25.05 11.13 -5.68
C PRO A 78 -24.98 12.51 -5.03
N HIS A 79 -24.58 12.59 -3.76
CA HIS A 79 -24.46 13.86 -3.06
C HIS A 79 -23.32 14.71 -3.64
N SER A 80 -22.20 14.07 -4.00
CA SER A 80 -21.09 14.73 -4.69
C SER A 80 -21.49 15.20 -6.09
N LEU A 81 -22.27 14.41 -6.83
CA LEU A 81 -22.73 14.76 -8.18
C LEU A 81 -23.74 15.92 -8.19
N ASN A 82 -24.70 15.95 -7.27
CA ASN A 82 -25.66 17.06 -7.17
C ASN A 82 -24.97 18.41 -6.91
N LYS A 83 -23.84 18.39 -6.17
CA LYS A 83 -23.03 19.60 -5.96
C LYS A 83 -22.34 20.08 -7.23
N LEU A 84 -22.05 19.17 -8.16
CA LEU A 84 -21.39 19.46 -9.44
C LEU A 84 -22.38 19.85 -10.55
N GLU A 85 -23.67 19.54 -10.41
CA GLU A 85 -24.70 19.73 -11.43
C GLU A 85 -24.79 21.16 -11.98
N LYS A 86 -24.61 22.18 -11.12
CA LYS A 86 -24.67 23.60 -11.51
C LYS A 86 -23.35 24.17 -12.01
N SER A 87 -22.30 23.35 -12.11
CA SER A 87 -20.99 23.82 -12.53
C SER A 87 -20.90 23.97 -14.05
N LYS A 88 -20.37 25.10 -14.52
CA LYS A 88 -20.14 25.35 -15.95
C LYS A 88 -18.92 24.61 -16.50
N TYR A 89 -17.94 24.32 -15.63
CA TYR A 89 -16.70 23.62 -15.97
C TYR A 89 -16.29 22.71 -14.80
N ILE A 90 -15.91 21.47 -15.11
CA ILE A 90 -15.42 20.50 -14.13
C ILE A 90 -13.96 20.20 -14.44
N LYS A 91 -13.10 20.30 -13.43
CA LYS A 91 -11.69 19.87 -13.51
C LYS A 91 -11.49 18.74 -12.51
N LYS A 92 -10.88 17.66 -12.97
CA LYS A 92 -10.49 16.51 -12.15
C LYS A 92 -8.98 16.49 -12.03
N MET A 93 -8.48 16.38 -10.80
CA MET A 93 -7.07 16.12 -10.52
C MET A 93 -6.97 14.79 -9.79
N ASP A 94 -5.91 14.05 -10.05
CA ASP A 94 -5.59 12.80 -9.36
C ASP A 94 -4.22 12.95 -8.71
N TRP A 95 -4.15 12.70 -7.41
CA TRP A 95 -2.88 12.67 -6.69
C TRP A 95 -2.25 11.30 -6.87
N MET A 96 -1.41 11.20 -7.91
CA MET A 96 -0.68 9.98 -8.18
C MET A 96 0.14 9.56 -6.96
N LYS A 97 -0.02 8.30 -6.55
CA LYS A 97 0.70 7.70 -5.42
C LYS A 97 0.48 8.45 -4.09
N ASP A 98 -0.73 8.93 -3.82
CA ASP A 98 -1.08 9.65 -2.59
C ASP A 98 -0.62 8.93 -1.30
N PHE A 99 -0.80 7.61 -1.24
CA PHE A 99 -0.34 6.78 -0.11
C PHE A 99 1.19 6.72 0.07
N HIS A 100 1.96 7.29 -0.85
CA HIS A 100 3.41 7.34 -0.85
C HIS A 100 3.92 8.79 -0.91
N GLN A 101 3.07 9.78 -0.63
CA GLN A 101 3.51 11.15 -0.46
C GLN A 101 4.14 11.29 0.94
N ASN A 102 5.35 11.85 1.00
CA ASN A 102 6.03 12.22 2.24
C ASN A 102 5.65 13.63 2.65
#